data_AF-A0A9D6M6G8-F1
#
_entry.id   AF-A0A9D6M6G8-F1
#
_cell.length_a   1.000
_cell.length_b   1.000
_cell.length_c   1.000
_cell.angle_alpha   90.00
_cell.angle_beta   90.00
_cell.angle_gamma   90.00
#
_symmetry.space_group_name_H-M   'P 1'
#
loop_
_entity.id
_entity.type
_entity.pdbx_description
1 polymer ?
#
loop_
_entity_poly.entity_id
_entity_poly.type
_entity_poly.pdbx_seq_one_letter_code
_entity_poly.pdbx_strand_id
1 'polypeptide(L)'
;MANKKKSESFAAKPEKEQLAALALARQDVERIQKECALEPYAANLGKYDLNTRIQQGKWLLKQQAGIHFALGCVLMEIKERESLQSLAKILSDDFGGISQRHAYNLITFAKKCVDLKKIKEFAEDNWSKVIAMLNGNTEEQLKEIEEKGLHGKALDEFDGMSVRQFKQQLRKYKGDTEKVVRAETHTLKVQLEKTLKELDEAKAQLPQAEDIAWQLKQFEEVEKKAQSFITACRRFVFDPRMKAEENLEIQGAVEKLIAETTKSWRHLANDWHQLTEAGE
;
A
#
# COMPACT_ATOMS: atom_id res chain seq x y z
N MET A 1 -1.47 28.89 85.55
CA MET A 1 -1.28 27.50 85.06
C MET A 1 -2.64 26.98 84.63
N ALA A 2 -2.87 26.92 83.32
CA ALA A 2 -2.89 25.68 82.54
C ALA A 2 -4.19 24.89 82.71
N ASN A 3 -5.04 24.90 81.68
CA ASN A 3 -5.36 23.65 80.96
C ASN A 3 -6.12 23.92 79.67
N LYS A 4 -5.38 23.82 78.55
CA LYS A 4 -5.91 23.51 77.22
C LYS A 4 -6.45 22.08 77.26
N LYS A 5 -7.78 21.90 77.22
CA LYS A 5 -8.36 20.61 76.83
C LYS A 5 -8.41 20.54 75.31
N LYS A 6 -7.47 19.79 74.74
CA LYS A 6 -7.56 19.20 73.40
C LYS A 6 -8.80 18.30 73.35
N SER A 7 -9.75 18.63 72.50
CA SER A 7 -10.79 17.69 72.03
C SER A 7 -10.25 16.99 70.78
N GLU A 8 -9.58 15.87 70.96
CA GLU A 8 -9.24 14.96 69.86
C GLU A 8 -10.46 14.09 69.52
N SER A 9 -10.75 14.03 68.23
CA SER A 9 -11.90 13.42 67.58
C SER A 9 -11.92 11.89 67.72
N PHE A 10 -12.99 11.36 68.30
CA PHE A 10 -13.19 9.93 68.54
C PHE A 10 -14.16 9.25 67.54
N ALA A 11 -14.34 9.81 66.34
CA ALA A 11 -15.40 9.39 65.41
C ALA A 11 -14.94 8.79 64.06
N ALA A 12 -13.64 8.53 63.85
CA ALA A 12 -13.10 8.10 62.54
C ALA A 12 -12.58 6.64 62.47
N LYS A 13 -12.73 5.84 63.54
CA LYS A 13 -12.23 4.45 63.59
C LYS A 13 -13.11 3.38 62.91
N PRO A 14 -14.45 3.39 62.99
CA PRO A 14 -15.23 2.27 62.47
C PRO A 14 -15.25 2.20 60.93
N GLU A 15 -15.08 3.33 60.25
CA GLU A 15 -15.12 3.41 58.78
C GLU A 15 -13.87 2.76 58.13
N LYS A 16 -12.68 2.94 58.71
CA LYS A 16 -11.44 2.34 58.19
C LYS A 16 -11.41 0.83 58.38
N GLU A 17 -11.94 0.32 59.49
CA GLU A 17 -12.01 -1.12 59.77
C GLU A 17 -13.06 -1.80 58.87
N GLN A 18 -14.19 -1.14 58.61
CA GLN A 18 -15.20 -1.62 57.66
C GLN A 18 -14.69 -1.63 56.22
N LEU A 19 -13.93 -0.61 55.80
CA LEU A 19 -13.29 -0.57 54.47
C LEU A 19 -12.22 -1.66 54.32
N ALA A 20 -11.44 -1.95 55.36
CA ALA A 20 -10.46 -3.03 55.34
C ALA A 20 -11.11 -4.42 55.27
N ALA A 21 -12.21 -4.63 56.01
CA ALA A 21 -12.97 -5.88 55.97
C ALA A 21 -13.63 -6.12 54.59
N LEU A 22 -14.18 -5.06 53.98
CA LEU A 22 -14.74 -5.12 52.62
C LEU A 22 -13.65 -5.40 51.55
N ALA A 23 -12.46 -4.83 51.70
CA ALA A 23 -11.34 -5.11 50.80
C ALA A 23 -10.89 -6.57 50.90
N LEU A 24 -10.81 -7.13 52.11
CA LEU A 24 -10.46 -8.52 52.34
C LEU A 24 -11.50 -9.47 51.74
N ALA A 25 -12.79 -9.18 51.96
CA ALA A 25 -13.89 -9.97 51.40
C ALA A 25 -13.89 -9.98 49.86
N ARG A 26 -13.59 -8.85 49.22
CA ARG A 26 -13.42 -8.79 47.75
C ARG A 26 -12.26 -9.65 47.28
N GLN A 27 -11.13 -9.61 47.99
CA GLN A 27 -9.96 -10.42 47.67
C GLN A 27 -10.25 -11.93 47.81
N ASP A 28 -11.01 -12.32 48.83
CA ASP A 28 -11.43 -13.72 49.02
C ASP A 28 -12.42 -14.18 47.93
N VAL A 29 -13.37 -13.33 47.52
CA VAL A 29 -14.28 -13.62 46.40
C VAL A 29 -13.51 -13.79 45.09
N GLU A 30 -12.54 -12.91 44.81
CA GLU A 30 -11.67 -13.05 43.63
C GLU A 30 -10.83 -14.33 43.68
N ARG A 31 -10.33 -14.73 44.86
CA ARG A 31 -9.60 -15.99 45.03
C ARG A 31 -10.49 -17.19 44.73
N ILE A 32 -11.69 -17.23 45.32
CA ILE A 32 -12.65 -18.33 45.13
C ILE A 32 -13.09 -18.42 43.67
N GLN A 33 -13.34 -17.28 43.00
CA GLN A 33 -13.65 -17.27 41.57
C GLN A 33 -12.50 -17.83 40.72
N LYS A 34 -11.25 -17.50 41.05
CA LYS A 34 -10.07 -18.06 40.37
C LYS A 34 -9.95 -19.57 40.61
N GLU A 35 -10.21 -20.04 41.83
CA GLU A 35 -10.19 -21.47 42.17
C GLU A 35 -11.30 -22.25 41.45
N CYS A 36 -12.53 -21.76 41.44
CA CYS A 36 -13.64 -22.35 40.70
C CYS A 36 -13.41 -22.34 39.17
N ALA A 37 -12.78 -21.29 38.63
CA ALA A 37 -12.40 -21.26 37.22
C ALA A 37 -11.34 -22.32 36.85
N LEU A 38 -10.56 -22.79 37.83
CA LEU A 38 -9.52 -23.80 37.68
C LEU A 38 -9.97 -25.23 38.06
N GLU A 39 -11.11 -25.42 38.72
CA GLU A 39 -11.68 -26.74 39.03
C GLU A 39 -11.79 -27.67 37.80
N PRO A 40 -12.23 -27.22 36.60
CA PRO A 40 -12.27 -28.07 35.41
C PRO A 40 -10.89 -28.52 34.94
N TYR A 41 -9.83 -27.76 35.25
CA TYR A 41 -8.44 -28.09 34.96
C TYR A 41 -7.93 -29.14 35.95
N ALA A 42 -8.22 -28.95 37.25
CA ALA A 42 -7.84 -29.89 38.31
C ALA A 42 -8.53 -31.25 38.17
N ALA A 43 -9.81 -31.28 37.79
CA ALA A 43 -10.59 -32.50 37.62
C ALA A 43 -10.19 -33.35 36.40
N ASN A 44 -9.52 -32.76 35.40
CA ASN A 44 -9.17 -33.42 34.13
C ASN A 44 -7.69 -33.79 33.96
N LEU A 45 -6.88 -33.65 35.02
CA LEU A 45 -5.44 -34.00 35.00
C LEU A 45 -5.17 -35.45 34.58
N GLY A 46 -6.10 -36.38 34.83
CA GLY A 46 -5.96 -37.80 34.46
C GLY A 46 -6.26 -38.15 32.99
N LYS A 47 -6.73 -37.19 32.17
CA LYS A 47 -7.10 -37.41 30.75
C LYS A 47 -6.38 -36.41 29.82
N TYR A 48 -5.11 -36.14 30.09
CA TYR A 48 -4.32 -35.25 29.26
C TYR A 48 -4.01 -35.90 27.90
N ASP A 49 -4.77 -35.53 26.87
CA ASP A 49 -4.39 -35.77 25.47
C ASP A 49 -3.71 -34.53 24.89
N LEU A 50 -2.40 -34.66 24.64
CA LEU A 50 -1.55 -33.59 24.13
C LEU A 50 -2.10 -33.03 22.80
N ASN A 51 -2.53 -33.90 21.89
CA ASN A 51 -3.00 -33.47 20.57
C ASN A 51 -4.29 -32.65 20.68
N THR A 52 -5.28 -33.12 21.45
CA THR A 52 -6.51 -32.36 21.70
C THR A 52 -6.21 -31.00 22.34
N ARG A 53 -5.30 -30.94 23.33
CA ARG A 53 -4.94 -29.66 23.99
C ARG A 53 -4.21 -28.70 23.06
N ILE A 54 -3.33 -29.20 22.20
CA ILE A 54 -2.69 -28.39 21.15
C ILE A 54 -3.75 -27.82 20.19
N GLN A 55 -4.70 -28.64 19.73
CA GLN A 55 -5.77 -28.17 18.83
C GLN A 55 -6.68 -27.14 19.50
N GLN A 56 -7.04 -27.35 20.78
CA GLN A 56 -7.77 -26.35 21.57
C GLN A 56 -6.98 -25.04 21.70
N GLY A 57 -5.68 -25.11 21.95
CA GLY A 57 -4.80 -23.95 22.00
C GLY A 57 -4.77 -23.16 20.69
N LYS A 58 -4.61 -23.86 19.56
CA LYS A 58 -4.67 -23.25 18.22
C LYS A 58 -6.01 -22.57 17.95
N TRP A 59 -7.12 -23.22 18.32
CA TRP A 59 -8.44 -22.62 18.18
C TRP A 59 -8.58 -21.34 19.02
N LEU A 60 -8.12 -21.35 20.28
CA LEU A 60 -8.14 -20.16 21.15
C LEU A 60 -7.30 -19.01 20.59
N LEU A 61 -6.12 -19.29 20.06
CA LEU A 61 -5.25 -18.30 19.42
C LEU A 61 -5.91 -17.68 18.17
N LYS A 62 -6.56 -18.50 17.35
CA LYS A 62 -7.36 -18.01 16.22
C LYS A 62 -8.49 -17.08 16.65
N GLN A 63 -9.23 -17.44 17.70
CA GLN A 63 -10.25 -16.55 18.27
C GLN A 63 -9.64 -15.25 18.79
N GLN A 64 -8.47 -15.32 19.44
CA GLN A 64 -7.77 -14.16 19.97
C GLN A 64 -7.40 -13.15 18.87
N ALA A 65 -6.92 -13.60 17.70
CA ALA A 65 -6.62 -12.69 16.60
C ALA A 65 -7.87 -11.99 16.04
N GLY A 66 -9.00 -12.70 15.93
CA GLY A 66 -10.29 -12.11 15.58
C GLY A 66 -10.75 -11.06 16.60
N ILE A 67 -10.61 -11.37 17.90
CA ILE A 67 -10.91 -10.43 19.00
C ILE A 67 -9.99 -9.20 18.93
N HIS A 68 -8.69 -9.39 18.68
CA HIS A 68 -7.75 -8.27 18.54
C HIS A 68 -8.13 -7.33 17.39
N PHE A 69 -8.59 -7.89 16.26
CA PHE A 69 -9.08 -7.08 15.13
C PHE A 69 -10.32 -6.27 15.53
N ALA A 70 -11.35 -6.93 16.07
CA ALA A 70 -12.60 -6.29 16.47
C ALA A 70 -12.39 -5.23 17.54
N LEU A 71 -11.60 -5.53 18.58
CA LEU A 71 -11.22 -4.58 19.61
C LEU A 71 -10.44 -3.39 19.02
N GLY A 72 -9.55 -3.63 18.06
CA GLY A 72 -8.85 -2.57 17.34
C GLY A 72 -9.80 -1.62 16.59
N CYS A 73 -10.87 -2.13 15.97
CA CYS A 73 -11.90 -1.31 15.34
C CYS A 73 -12.63 -0.42 16.37
N VAL A 74 -13.09 -1.00 17.48
CA VAL A 74 -13.76 -0.25 18.56
C VAL A 74 -12.84 0.83 19.13
N LEU A 75 -11.58 0.50 19.41
CA LEU A 75 -10.60 1.45 19.93
C LEU A 75 -10.30 2.59 18.94
N MET A 76 -10.40 2.33 17.63
CA MET A 76 -10.24 3.35 16.60
C MET A 76 -11.41 4.34 16.64
N GLU A 77 -12.64 3.85 16.73
CA GLU A 77 -13.84 4.69 16.86
C GLU A 77 -13.80 5.57 18.12
N ILE A 78 -13.39 5.00 19.26
CA ILE A 78 -13.23 5.76 20.51
C ILE A 78 -12.15 6.84 20.32
N LYS A 79 -10.99 6.48 19.75
CA LYS A 79 -9.89 7.43 19.53
C LYS A 79 -10.28 8.59 18.61
N GLU A 80 -11.18 8.39 17.65
CA GLU A 80 -11.65 9.45 16.75
C GLU A 80 -12.60 10.44 17.42
N ARG A 81 -13.28 10.03 18.51
CA ARG A 81 -14.29 10.84 19.21
C ARG A 81 -13.79 11.45 20.51
N GLU A 82 -12.80 10.82 21.13
CA GLU A 82 -12.29 11.17 22.45
C GLU A 82 -10.91 11.84 22.38
N SER A 83 -10.64 12.72 23.34
CA SER A 83 -9.29 13.28 23.52
C SER A 83 -8.29 12.21 23.98
N LEU A 84 -6.98 12.44 23.77
CA LEU A 84 -5.93 11.52 24.21
C LEU A 84 -5.96 11.20 25.72
N GLN A 85 -6.32 12.19 26.55
CA GLN A 85 -6.42 12.01 28.01
C GLN A 85 -7.66 11.19 28.38
N SER A 86 -8.79 11.43 27.71
CA SER A 86 -10.03 10.65 27.88
C SER A 86 -9.81 9.19 27.48
N LEU A 87 -9.20 8.95 26.32
CA LEU A 87 -8.85 7.60 25.84
C LEU A 87 -7.95 6.87 26.84
N ALA A 88 -6.95 7.54 27.41
CA ALA A 88 -6.06 6.93 28.41
C ALA A 88 -6.83 6.48 29.66
N LYS A 89 -7.80 7.28 30.11
CA LYS A 89 -8.65 6.97 31.26
C LYS A 89 -9.58 5.80 30.95
N ILE A 90 -10.26 5.83 29.80
CA ILE A 90 -11.13 4.73 29.33
C ILE A 90 -10.36 3.41 29.27
N LEU A 91 -9.14 3.42 28.71
CA LEU A 91 -8.29 2.23 28.63
C LEU A 91 -7.91 1.65 30.00
N SER A 92 -7.69 2.53 30.99
CA SER A 92 -7.37 2.16 32.37
C SER A 92 -8.59 1.60 33.10
N ASP A 93 -9.67 2.37 33.09
CA ASP A 93 -10.80 2.19 34.00
C ASP A 93 -11.82 1.18 33.44
N ASP A 94 -12.13 1.25 32.14
CA ASP A 94 -13.21 0.48 31.50
C ASP A 94 -12.70 -0.75 30.75
N PHE A 95 -11.47 -0.71 30.24
CA PHE A 95 -10.86 -1.84 29.50
C PHE A 95 -9.91 -2.70 30.35
N GLY A 96 -10.03 -2.65 31.68
CA GLY A 96 -9.29 -3.53 32.58
C GLY A 96 -7.78 -3.26 32.59
N GLY A 97 -7.36 -2.00 32.46
CA GLY A 97 -5.95 -1.61 32.57
C GLY A 97 -5.11 -1.89 31.32
N ILE A 98 -5.71 -1.91 30.11
CA ILE A 98 -4.95 -2.09 28.88
C ILE A 98 -3.95 -0.93 28.71
N SER A 99 -2.67 -1.26 28.53
CA SER A 99 -1.66 -0.25 28.24
C SER A 99 -1.95 0.46 26.92
N GLN A 100 -1.70 1.78 26.87
CA GLN A 100 -1.83 2.57 25.64
C GLN A 100 -1.05 1.95 24.46
N ARG A 101 0.14 1.42 24.72
CA ARG A 101 0.96 0.78 23.69
C ARG A 101 0.25 -0.43 23.06
N HIS A 102 -0.39 -1.26 23.89
CA HIS A 102 -1.14 -2.39 23.40
C HIS A 102 -2.39 -1.94 22.62
N ALA A 103 -3.13 -0.96 23.13
CA ALA A 103 -4.26 -0.35 22.43
C ALA A 103 -3.86 0.19 21.04
N TYR A 104 -2.74 0.91 20.95
CA TYR A 104 -2.23 1.40 19.67
C TYR A 104 -1.83 0.27 18.71
N ASN A 105 -1.27 -0.83 19.20
CA ASN A 105 -0.97 -2.00 18.38
C ASN A 105 -2.25 -2.62 17.80
N LEU A 106 -3.31 -2.73 18.61
CA LEU A 106 -4.62 -3.24 18.17
C LEU A 106 -5.25 -2.31 17.12
N ILE A 107 -5.27 -1.00 17.37
CA ILE A 107 -5.75 0.00 16.39
C ILE A 107 -4.95 -0.09 15.09
N THR A 108 -3.62 -0.20 15.17
CA THR A 108 -2.75 -0.30 14.00
C THR A 108 -3.04 -1.59 13.21
N PHE A 109 -3.25 -2.70 13.91
CA PHE A 109 -3.65 -3.97 13.29
C PHE A 109 -4.99 -3.85 12.59
N ALA A 110 -6.01 -3.31 13.25
CA ALA A 110 -7.33 -3.10 12.64
C ALA A 110 -7.23 -2.18 11.41
N LYS A 111 -6.53 -1.04 11.54
CA LYS A 111 -6.39 -0.05 10.46
C LYS A 111 -5.66 -0.59 9.24
N LYS A 112 -4.51 -1.23 9.45
CA LYS A 112 -3.63 -1.63 8.34
C LYS A 112 -4.03 -2.96 7.72
N CYS A 113 -4.66 -3.86 8.48
CA CYS A 113 -4.93 -5.20 8.00
C CYS A 113 -6.32 -5.38 7.40
N VAL A 114 -7.19 -4.36 7.29
CA VAL A 114 -8.59 -4.52 6.81
C VAL A 114 -8.69 -5.42 5.58
N ASP A 115 -7.82 -5.18 4.58
CA ASP A 115 -7.82 -5.91 3.31
C ASP A 115 -6.65 -6.91 3.16
N LEU A 116 -5.86 -7.13 4.22
CA LEU A 116 -4.67 -7.98 4.19
C LEU A 116 -4.97 -9.34 4.84
N LYS A 117 -5.59 -10.24 4.07
CA LYS A 117 -6.12 -11.52 4.55
C LYS A 117 -5.03 -12.45 5.08
N LYS A 118 -3.95 -12.68 4.34
CA LYS A 118 -2.85 -13.57 4.73
C LYS A 118 -2.13 -13.02 5.97
N ILE A 119 -1.97 -11.70 6.07
CA ILE A 119 -1.40 -11.07 7.28
C ILE A 119 -2.33 -11.25 8.49
N LYS A 120 -3.67 -11.16 8.32
CA LYS A 120 -4.62 -11.49 9.40
C LYS A 120 -4.50 -12.96 9.82
N GLU A 121 -4.46 -13.89 8.87
CA GLU A 121 -4.30 -15.33 9.12
C GLU A 121 -2.98 -15.62 9.83
N PHE A 122 -1.89 -14.98 9.40
CA PHE A 122 -0.59 -15.09 10.07
C PHE A 122 -0.61 -14.56 11.51
N ALA A 123 -1.48 -13.58 11.81
CA ALA A 123 -1.61 -13.03 13.16
C ALA A 123 -2.23 -14.01 14.17
N GLU A 124 -2.95 -15.04 13.70
CA GLU A 124 -3.56 -16.08 14.52
C GLU A 124 -2.52 -16.77 15.40
N ASP A 125 -1.39 -17.17 14.82
CA ASP A 125 -0.32 -17.86 15.54
C ASP A 125 0.90 -16.96 15.83
N ASN A 126 1.01 -15.79 15.18
CA ASN A 126 2.22 -14.97 15.19
C ASN A 126 2.00 -13.48 15.53
N TRP A 127 1.10 -13.18 16.48
CA TRP A 127 0.77 -11.80 16.88
C TRP A 127 1.98 -10.87 17.05
N SER A 128 3.00 -11.29 17.80
CA SER A 128 4.18 -10.45 18.05
C SER A 128 5.01 -10.16 16.79
N LYS A 129 5.02 -11.07 15.80
CA LYS A 129 5.69 -10.86 14.51
C LYS A 129 4.88 -9.93 13.64
N VAL A 130 3.56 -10.08 13.61
CA VAL A 130 2.66 -9.17 12.90
C VAL A 130 2.80 -7.75 13.43
N ILE A 131 2.80 -7.54 14.75
CA ILE A 131 3.01 -6.21 15.32
C ILE A 131 4.39 -5.63 14.94
N ALA A 132 5.43 -6.46 14.87
CA ALA A 132 6.74 -6.01 14.39
C ALA A 132 6.71 -5.60 12.91
N MET A 133 5.98 -6.34 12.09
CA MET A 133 5.80 -6.07 10.66
C MET A 133 5.01 -4.78 10.44
N LEU A 134 3.89 -4.60 11.12
CA LEU A 134 3.03 -3.43 10.97
C LEU A 134 3.70 -2.12 11.40
N ASN A 135 4.54 -2.18 12.44
CA ASN A 135 5.28 -1.02 12.91
C ASN A 135 6.52 -0.70 12.06
N GLY A 136 7.02 -1.67 11.29
CA GLY A 136 8.25 -1.53 10.50
C GLY A 136 8.04 -1.14 9.04
N ASN A 137 6.81 -1.27 8.51
CA ASN A 137 6.52 -1.18 7.08
C ASN A 137 5.39 -0.19 6.77
N THR A 138 5.45 0.40 5.57
CA THR A 138 4.38 1.26 5.00
C THR A 138 3.21 0.41 4.51
N GLU A 139 2.09 1.03 4.15
CA GLU A 139 0.91 0.30 3.65
C GLU A 139 1.20 -0.39 2.31
N GLU A 140 1.99 0.24 1.44
CA GLU A 140 2.40 -0.33 0.15
C GLU A 140 3.30 -1.55 0.34
N GLN A 141 4.25 -1.47 1.27
CA GLN A 141 5.12 -2.60 1.61
C GLN A 141 4.34 -3.77 2.21
N LEU A 142 3.31 -3.48 3.01
CA LEU A 142 2.45 -4.53 3.56
C LEU A 142 1.61 -5.22 2.49
N LYS A 143 1.11 -4.47 1.48
CA LYS A 143 0.44 -5.04 0.31
C LYS A 143 1.41 -5.91 -0.51
N GLU A 144 2.64 -5.46 -0.70
CA GLU A 144 3.64 -6.29 -1.39
C GLU A 144 3.95 -7.58 -0.62
N ILE A 145 4.08 -7.51 0.70
CA ILE A 145 4.28 -8.69 1.55
C ILE A 145 3.05 -9.62 1.51
N GLU A 146 1.84 -9.07 1.49
CA GLU A 146 0.60 -9.85 1.34
C GLU A 146 0.55 -10.60 0.00
N GLU A 147 0.96 -9.95 -1.08
CA GLU A 147 0.94 -10.54 -2.43
C GLU A 147 2.07 -11.55 -2.64
N LYS A 148 3.32 -11.10 -2.42
CA LYS A 148 4.55 -11.82 -2.79
C LYS A 148 5.21 -12.55 -1.63
N GLY A 149 4.78 -12.29 -0.41
CA GLY A 149 5.48 -12.77 0.79
C GLY A 149 6.74 -11.95 1.11
N LEU A 150 7.43 -12.33 2.18
CA LEU A 150 8.65 -11.66 2.60
C LEU A 150 9.86 -12.31 1.91
N HIS A 151 10.61 -11.54 1.10
CA HIS A 151 11.67 -12.08 0.22
C HIS A 151 11.16 -13.15 -0.78
N GLY A 152 9.90 -13.04 -1.22
CA GLY A 152 9.29 -14.04 -2.10
C GLY A 152 8.90 -15.35 -1.40
N LYS A 153 9.06 -15.44 -0.08
CA LYS A 153 8.67 -16.59 0.75
C LYS A 153 7.35 -16.32 1.44
N ALA A 154 6.50 -17.33 1.51
CA ALA A 154 5.23 -17.24 2.21
C ALA A 154 5.45 -16.97 3.72
N LEU A 155 4.47 -16.34 4.38
CA LEU A 155 4.62 -15.88 5.76
C LEU A 155 4.73 -17.05 6.78
N ASP A 156 4.10 -18.17 6.48
CA ASP A 156 4.14 -19.42 7.24
C ASP A 156 5.56 -20.02 7.35
N GLU A 157 6.43 -19.80 6.36
CA GLU A 157 7.84 -20.20 6.43
C GLU A 157 8.60 -19.53 7.60
N PHE A 158 8.05 -18.46 8.18
CA PHE A 158 8.65 -17.73 9.29
C PHE A 158 8.09 -18.14 10.66
N ASP A 159 7.19 -19.12 10.73
CA ASP A 159 6.58 -19.60 11.99
C ASP A 159 7.63 -20.09 12.99
N GLY A 160 8.61 -20.86 12.53
CA GLY A 160 9.69 -21.40 13.36
C GLY A 160 10.72 -20.37 13.85
N MET A 161 10.68 -19.13 13.35
CA MET A 161 11.65 -18.10 13.74
C MET A 161 11.24 -17.35 15.00
N SER A 162 12.22 -16.93 15.80
CA SER A 162 11.97 -15.98 16.89
C SER A 162 11.57 -14.59 16.35
N VAL A 163 10.84 -13.81 17.15
CA VAL A 163 10.47 -12.42 16.80
C VAL A 163 11.72 -11.56 16.51
N ARG A 164 12.84 -11.84 17.17
CA ARG A 164 14.11 -11.13 16.95
C ARG A 164 14.68 -11.43 15.56
N GLN A 165 14.71 -12.70 15.17
CA GLN A 165 15.15 -13.12 13.83
C GLN A 165 14.23 -12.56 12.75
N PHE A 166 12.91 -12.61 12.99
CA PHE A 166 11.93 -12.04 12.07
C PHE A 166 12.13 -10.54 11.85
N LYS A 167 12.34 -9.76 12.93
CA LYS A 167 12.70 -8.34 12.83
C LYS A 167 13.99 -8.10 12.04
N GLN A 168 14.97 -8.98 12.16
CA GLN A 168 16.20 -8.89 11.38
C GLN A 168 15.94 -9.14 9.89
N GLN A 169 15.08 -10.10 9.55
CA GLN A 169 14.67 -10.37 8.16
C GLN A 169 13.91 -9.19 7.56
N LEU A 170 12.99 -8.56 8.31
CA LEU A 170 12.30 -7.35 7.88
C LEU A 170 13.28 -6.19 7.59
N ARG A 171 14.29 -6.00 8.44
CA ARG A 171 15.32 -4.97 8.23
C ARG A 171 16.17 -5.25 6.99
N LYS A 172 16.52 -6.52 6.75
CA LYS A 172 17.24 -6.93 5.54
C LYS A 172 16.40 -6.67 4.29
N TYR A 173 15.15 -7.11 4.30
CA TYR A 173 14.18 -6.86 3.22
C TYR A 173 14.13 -5.38 2.87
N LYS A 174 13.88 -4.51 3.87
CA LYS A 174 13.85 -3.07 3.66
C LYS A 174 15.16 -2.52 3.09
N GLY A 175 16.29 -2.96 3.63
CA GLY A 175 17.61 -2.53 3.15
C GLY A 175 17.90 -2.96 1.71
N ASP A 176 17.44 -4.13 1.29
CA ASP A 176 17.63 -4.62 -0.07
C ASP A 176 16.66 -3.94 -1.05
N THR A 177 15.39 -3.72 -0.67
CA THR A 177 14.44 -2.92 -1.45
C THR A 177 14.95 -1.50 -1.65
N GLU A 178 15.48 -0.85 -0.60
CA GLU A 178 16.04 0.50 -0.70
C GLU A 178 17.25 0.56 -1.63
N LYS A 179 18.09 -0.47 -1.67
CA LYS A 179 19.22 -0.54 -2.62
C LYS A 179 18.74 -0.66 -4.06
N VAL A 180 17.76 -1.52 -4.32
CA VAL A 180 17.17 -1.70 -5.66
C VAL A 180 16.55 -0.39 -6.12
N VAL A 181 15.72 0.25 -5.30
CA VAL A 181 15.09 1.54 -5.61
C VAL A 181 16.14 2.61 -5.90
N ARG A 182 17.22 2.68 -5.11
CA ARG A 182 18.32 3.63 -5.39
C ARG A 182 19.01 3.36 -6.71
N ALA A 183 19.28 2.09 -7.03
CA ALA A 183 19.90 1.70 -8.29
C ALA A 183 19.01 2.07 -9.49
N GLU A 184 17.72 1.71 -9.43
CA GLU A 184 16.74 2.05 -10.48
C GLU A 184 16.55 3.55 -10.63
N THR A 185 16.45 4.29 -9.52
CA THR A 185 16.35 5.76 -9.55
C THR A 185 17.59 6.38 -10.19
N HIS A 186 18.79 5.83 -9.94
CA HIS A 186 20.01 6.28 -10.57
C HIS A 186 19.99 5.99 -12.08
N THR A 187 19.60 4.77 -12.49
CA THR A 187 19.44 4.42 -13.90
C THR A 187 18.44 5.32 -14.63
N LEU A 188 17.28 5.59 -14.02
CA LEU A 188 16.26 6.48 -14.58
C LEU A 188 16.76 7.93 -14.70
N LYS A 189 17.55 8.42 -13.74
CA LYS A 189 18.18 9.75 -13.84
C LYS A 189 19.15 9.84 -15.00
N VAL A 190 20.00 8.82 -15.18
CA VAL A 190 20.94 8.75 -16.31
C VAL A 190 20.19 8.71 -17.65
N GLN A 191 19.10 7.94 -17.73
CA GLN A 191 18.26 7.90 -18.93
C GLN A 191 17.59 9.26 -19.19
N LEU A 192 17.06 9.92 -18.16
CA LEU A 192 16.47 11.24 -18.28
C LEU A 192 17.50 12.26 -18.81
N GLU A 193 18.70 12.29 -18.22
CA GLU A 193 19.78 13.17 -18.67
C GLU A 193 20.18 12.90 -20.13
N LYS A 194 20.21 11.62 -20.53
CA LYS A 194 20.46 11.25 -21.93
C LYS A 194 19.36 11.77 -22.85
N THR A 195 18.08 11.55 -22.50
CA THR A 195 16.95 12.02 -23.31
C THR A 195 16.88 13.55 -23.39
N LEU A 196 17.27 14.26 -22.33
CA LEU A 196 17.35 15.72 -22.34
C LEU A 196 18.45 16.21 -23.29
N LYS A 197 19.61 15.54 -23.31
CA LYS A 197 20.66 15.85 -24.29
C LYS A 197 20.21 15.59 -25.73
N GLU A 198 19.57 14.46 -25.99
CA GLU A 198 19.01 14.15 -27.32
C GLU A 198 17.94 15.17 -27.73
N LEU A 199 17.11 15.63 -26.77
CA LEU A 199 16.14 16.70 -27.00
C LEU A 199 16.82 18.03 -27.33
N ASP A 200 17.87 18.40 -26.59
CA ASP A 200 18.60 19.65 -26.82
C ASP A 200 19.38 19.63 -28.14
N GLU A 201 19.97 18.49 -28.51
CA GLU A 201 20.59 18.27 -29.83
C GLU A 201 19.57 18.37 -30.96
N ALA A 202 18.39 17.75 -30.80
CA ALA A 202 17.30 17.87 -31.76
C ALA A 202 16.79 19.32 -31.87
N LYS A 203 16.70 20.05 -30.75
CA LYS A 203 16.36 21.48 -30.74
C LYS A 203 17.42 22.35 -31.38
N ALA A 204 18.71 22.01 -31.25
CA ALA A 204 19.79 22.74 -31.90
C ALA A 204 19.84 22.49 -33.42
N GLN A 205 19.34 21.33 -33.87
CA GLN A 205 19.18 21.00 -35.30
C GLN A 205 17.89 21.58 -35.90
N LEU A 206 16.93 21.94 -35.07
CA LEU A 206 15.81 22.78 -35.50
C LEU A 206 16.35 24.21 -35.68
N PRO A 207 16.29 24.79 -36.90
CA PRO A 207 16.56 26.21 -37.04
C PRO A 207 15.60 26.98 -36.14
N GLN A 208 16.07 28.12 -35.59
CA GLN A 208 15.24 28.98 -34.74
C GLN A 208 13.89 29.19 -35.41
N ALA A 209 12.81 29.09 -34.63
CA ALA A 209 11.42 28.95 -35.05
C ALA A 209 10.86 30.08 -35.96
N GLU A 210 11.71 30.99 -36.43
CA GLU A 210 11.39 32.14 -37.27
C GLU A 210 12.03 32.07 -38.68
N ASP A 211 12.85 31.05 -38.99
CA ASP A 211 13.40 30.94 -40.35
C ASP A 211 12.37 30.32 -41.32
N ILE A 212 11.41 31.16 -41.72
CA ILE A 212 10.38 30.87 -42.74
C ILE A 212 11.01 30.26 -43.99
N ALA A 213 12.24 30.66 -44.36
CA ALA A 213 12.93 30.13 -45.54
C ALA A 213 13.30 28.65 -45.40
N TRP A 214 13.67 28.19 -44.20
CA TRP A 214 13.92 26.75 -43.97
C TRP A 214 12.61 25.96 -44.00
N GLN A 215 11.55 26.49 -43.38
CA GLN A 215 10.26 25.82 -43.37
C GLN A 215 9.66 25.68 -44.77
N LEU A 216 9.78 26.73 -45.59
CA LEU A 216 9.43 26.70 -47.03
C LEU A 216 10.25 25.65 -47.78
N LYS A 217 11.56 25.58 -47.53
CA LYS A 217 12.43 24.56 -48.16
C LYS A 217 12.04 23.13 -47.76
N GLN A 218 11.68 22.89 -46.50
CA GLN A 218 11.17 21.59 -46.06
C GLN A 218 9.83 21.25 -46.74
N PHE A 219 8.93 22.24 -46.83
CA PHE A 219 7.65 22.05 -47.51
C PHE A 219 7.83 21.69 -48.99
N GLU A 220 8.71 22.39 -49.71
CA GLU A 220 9.07 22.09 -51.10
C GLU A 220 9.67 20.68 -51.27
N GLU A 221 10.53 20.25 -50.35
CA GLU A 221 11.09 18.89 -50.37
C GLU A 221 10.03 17.82 -50.16
N VAL A 222 9.08 18.05 -49.24
CA VAL A 222 7.96 17.13 -49.01
C VAL A 222 7.03 17.12 -50.22
N GLU A 223 6.73 18.27 -50.82
CA GLU A 223 5.93 18.37 -52.04
C GLU A 223 6.54 17.55 -53.18
N LYS A 224 7.85 17.73 -53.41
CA LYS A 224 8.59 17.02 -54.45
C LYS A 224 8.56 15.50 -54.24
N LYS A 225 8.68 15.04 -52.99
CA LYS A 225 8.57 13.61 -52.64
C LYS A 225 7.16 13.08 -52.85
N ALA A 226 6.13 13.84 -52.44
CA ALA A 226 4.74 13.48 -52.66
C ALA A 226 4.38 13.38 -54.16
N GLN A 227 4.83 14.35 -54.97
CA GLN A 227 4.65 14.31 -56.43
C GLN A 227 5.38 13.12 -57.07
N SER A 228 6.59 12.80 -56.59
CA SER A 228 7.36 11.63 -57.06
C SER A 228 6.63 10.32 -56.74
N PHE A 229 6.07 10.21 -55.54
CA PHE A 229 5.24 9.06 -55.12
C PHE A 229 3.99 8.92 -56.00
N ILE A 230 3.22 10.00 -56.19
CA ILE A 230 2.04 10.00 -57.06
C ILE A 230 2.41 9.60 -58.49
N THR A 231 3.54 10.09 -59.01
CA THR A 231 4.04 9.73 -60.34
C THR A 231 4.38 8.25 -60.43
N ALA A 232 5.02 7.68 -59.41
CA ALA A 232 5.32 6.25 -59.35
C ALA A 232 4.02 5.41 -59.30
N CYS A 233 3.05 5.78 -58.47
CA CYS A 233 1.75 5.11 -58.40
C CYS A 233 0.97 5.20 -59.72
N ARG A 234 0.99 6.36 -60.41
CA ARG A 234 0.39 6.49 -61.74
C ARG A 234 1.07 5.62 -62.78
N ARG A 235 2.41 5.57 -62.78
CA ARG A 235 3.16 4.66 -63.68
C ARG A 235 2.79 3.19 -63.44
N PHE A 236 2.61 2.81 -62.19
CA PHE A 236 2.14 1.47 -61.83
C PHE A 236 0.72 1.20 -62.36
N VAL A 237 -0.22 2.13 -62.14
CA VAL A 237 -1.61 2.03 -62.63
C VAL A 237 -1.69 1.94 -64.16
N PHE A 238 -0.84 2.67 -64.88
CA PHE A 238 -0.82 2.66 -66.36
C PHE A 238 0.03 1.54 -66.97
N ASP A 239 0.69 0.70 -66.17
CA ASP A 239 1.47 -0.43 -66.68
C ASP A 239 0.55 -1.41 -67.44
N PRO A 240 0.84 -1.76 -68.70
CA PRO A 240 0.01 -2.67 -69.48
C PRO A 240 -0.27 -4.03 -68.81
N ARG A 241 0.62 -4.49 -67.93
CA ARG A 241 0.47 -5.75 -67.17
C ARG A 241 -0.58 -5.62 -66.07
N MET A 242 -0.83 -4.41 -65.57
CA MET A 242 -1.83 -4.11 -64.55
C MET A 242 -3.24 -3.96 -65.15
N LYS A 243 -3.38 -3.92 -66.48
CA LYS A 243 -4.67 -3.81 -67.17
C LYS A 243 -5.42 -5.14 -67.36
N ALA A 244 -4.86 -6.25 -66.89
CA ALA A 244 -5.57 -7.53 -66.87
C ALA A 244 -6.76 -7.46 -65.90
N GLU A 245 -7.88 -8.13 -66.22
CA GLU A 245 -9.09 -8.13 -65.37
C GLU A 245 -8.81 -8.54 -63.92
N GLU A 246 -7.86 -9.44 -63.71
CA GLU A 246 -7.44 -9.95 -62.40
C GLU A 246 -6.78 -8.87 -61.50
N ASN A 247 -6.33 -7.76 -62.08
CA ASN A 247 -5.58 -6.71 -61.38
C ASN A 247 -6.40 -5.43 -61.11
N LEU A 248 -7.68 -5.40 -61.51
CA LEU A 248 -8.55 -4.23 -61.37
C LEU A 248 -8.76 -3.80 -59.90
N GLU A 249 -8.84 -4.75 -58.97
CA GLU A 249 -8.97 -4.44 -57.53
C GLU A 249 -7.72 -3.74 -56.98
N ILE A 250 -6.53 -4.20 -57.38
CA ILE A 250 -5.24 -3.60 -56.98
C ILE A 250 -5.13 -2.19 -57.58
N GLN A 251 -5.55 -2.01 -58.84
CA GLN A 251 -5.59 -0.70 -59.48
C GLN A 251 -6.50 0.28 -58.71
N GLY A 252 -7.72 -0.16 -58.37
CA GLY A 252 -8.66 0.65 -57.59
C GLY A 252 -8.12 1.02 -56.19
N ALA A 253 -7.40 0.10 -55.53
CA ALA A 253 -6.75 0.38 -54.25
C ALA A 253 -5.63 1.43 -54.37
N VAL A 254 -4.80 1.36 -55.42
CA VAL A 254 -3.74 2.34 -55.66
C VAL A 254 -4.31 3.70 -56.05
N GLU A 255 -5.34 3.75 -56.89
CA GLU A 255 -6.04 4.99 -57.26
C GLU A 255 -6.69 5.67 -56.05
N LYS A 256 -7.32 4.89 -55.16
CA LYS A 256 -7.86 5.38 -53.89
C LYS A 256 -6.75 5.99 -53.03
N LEU A 257 -5.60 5.32 -52.92
CA LEU A 257 -4.46 5.80 -52.13
C LEU A 257 -3.86 7.09 -52.73
N ILE A 258 -3.79 7.22 -54.05
CA ILE A 258 -3.42 8.48 -54.73
C ILE A 258 -4.40 9.58 -54.36
N ALA A 259 -5.72 9.31 -54.42
CA ALA A 259 -6.76 10.30 -54.15
C ALA A 259 -6.72 10.80 -52.69
N GLU A 260 -6.59 9.88 -51.74
CA GLU A 260 -6.46 10.20 -50.31
C GLU A 260 -5.19 10.98 -50.02
N THR A 261 -4.04 10.55 -50.56
CA THR A 261 -2.76 11.27 -50.40
C THR A 261 -2.85 12.68 -50.97
N THR A 262 -3.46 12.85 -52.15
CA THR A 262 -3.64 14.16 -52.79
C THR A 262 -4.56 15.07 -51.98
N LYS A 263 -5.61 14.51 -51.38
CA LYS A 263 -6.54 15.26 -50.52
C LYS A 263 -5.85 15.71 -49.24
N SER A 264 -5.16 14.80 -48.55
CA SER A 264 -4.42 15.11 -47.33
C SER A 264 -3.32 16.14 -47.57
N TRP A 265 -2.61 16.05 -48.70
CA TRP A 265 -1.62 17.06 -49.09
C TRP A 265 -2.23 18.43 -49.31
N ARG A 266 -3.39 18.52 -49.99
CA ARG A 266 -4.11 19.79 -50.17
C ARG A 266 -4.55 20.40 -48.84
N HIS A 267 -5.02 19.59 -47.90
CA HIS A 267 -5.35 20.09 -46.56
C HIS A 267 -4.12 20.63 -45.85
N LEU A 268 -3.02 19.87 -45.83
CA LEU A 268 -1.77 20.30 -45.22
C LEU A 268 -1.24 21.61 -45.84
N ALA A 269 -1.29 21.73 -47.18
CA ALA A 269 -0.87 22.94 -47.89
C ALA A 269 -1.74 24.15 -47.53
N ASN A 270 -3.06 23.97 -47.42
CA ASN A 270 -3.97 25.04 -47.05
C ASN A 270 -3.78 25.47 -45.59
N ASP A 271 -3.65 24.51 -44.67
CA ASP A 271 -3.41 24.78 -43.25
C ASP A 271 -2.07 25.50 -43.07
N TRP A 272 -1.05 25.10 -43.83
CA TRP A 272 0.25 25.75 -43.86
C TRP A 272 0.16 27.19 -44.36
N HIS A 273 -0.52 27.44 -45.49
CA HIS A 273 -0.72 28.78 -46.02
C HIS A 273 -1.45 29.70 -45.02
N GLN A 274 -2.49 29.20 -44.36
CA GLN A 274 -3.21 29.94 -43.32
C GLN A 274 -2.32 30.29 -42.12
N LEU A 275 -1.43 29.39 -41.71
CA LEU A 275 -0.47 29.64 -40.63
C LEU A 275 0.59 30.67 -41.00
N THR A 276 1.05 30.67 -42.26
CA THR A 276 2.02 31.66 -42.74
C THR A 276 1.39 33.05 -42.93
N GLU A 277 0.13 33.13 -43.36
CA GLU A 277 -0.58 34.42 -43.54
C GLU A 277 -1.06 35.02 -42.21
N ALA A 278 -1.33 34.20 -41.19
CA ALA A 278 -1.73 34.68 -39.86
C ALA A 278 -0.56 35.14 -38.98
N GLY A 279 0.68 34.88 -39.41
CA GLY A 279 1.92 35.23 -38.71
C GLY A 279 2.61 36.51 -39.20
N GLU A 280 2.14 37.12 -40.30
CA GLU A 280 2.51 38.48 -40.76
C GLU A 280 1.60 39.55 -40.14
#